data_AF-A0A316D468-F1
#
_entry.id   AF-A0A316D468-F1
#
_cell.length_a   1.000
_cell.length_b   1.000
_cell.length_c   1.000
_cell.angle_alpha   90.00
_cell.angle_beta   90.00
_cell.angle_gamma   90.00
#
_symmetry.space_group_name_H-M   'P 1'
#
loop_
_entity.id
_entity.type
_entity.pdbx_description
1 polymer ?
#
loop_
_entity_poly.entity_id
_entity_poly.type
_entity_poly.pdbx_seq_one_letter_code
_entity_poly.pdbx_strand_id
1 'polypeptide(L)'
;MSFKDVQNRFEKEAERLRSREQGLKEKIYAKKVELTDLQRRYQDAVLDGSDMAMKKMKAQLAEADLQRMEEHHSLIVAGKNKRLQSYLPEARSAAELEIKAGKDRLGELIGELRKYKAEYLGHVLRLNAAFRSVDQIAEAYGNMSAKAGKEERKLVHMPTLNMTSTFAGLDAPIGVLEREILDAFRAGTVQPWVRLYLEHGILVDSNQETEAKFRELKGGN
;
A
#
# COMPACT_ATOMS: atom_id res chain seq x y z
N MET A 1 -7.72 -18.29 2.69
CA MET A 1 -8.54 -17.77 1.58
C MET A 1 -8.15 -16.32 1.40
N SER A 2 -7.73 -15.91 0.19
CA SER A 2 -7.21 -14.55 -0.03
C SER A 2 -8.34 -13.52 -0.15
N PHE A 3 -8.05 -12.25 0.10
CA PHE A 3 -8.97 -11.15 -0.16
C PHE A 3 -9.40 -11.14 -1.63
N LYS A 4 -8.46 -11.43 -2.54
CA LYS A 4 -8.72 -11.55 -3.98
C LYS A 4 -9.75 -12.65 -4.29
N ASP A 5 -9.72 -13.78 -3.58
CA ASP A 5 -10.71 -14.86 -3.75
C ASP A 5 -12.11 -14.45 -3.28
N VAL A 6 -12.19 -13.68 -2.19
CA VAL A 6 -13.46 -13.13 -1.68
C VAL A 6 -14.00 -12.08 -2.65
N GLN A 7 -13.15 -11.18 -3.15
CA GLN A 7 -13.49 -10.17 -4.15
C GLN A 7 -14.03 -10.82 -5.42
N ASN A 8 -13.34 -11.82 -5.98
CA ASN A 8 -13.78 -12.52 -7.18
C ASN A 8 -15.15 -13.19 -7.01
N ARG A 9 -15.42 -13.79 -5.84
CA ARG A 9 -16.73 -14.39 -5.54
C ARG A 9 -17.82 -13.33 -5.41
N PHE A 10 -17.52 -12.21 -4.76
CA PHE A 10 -18.43 -11.08 -4.65
C PHE A 10 -18.79 -10.51 -6.03
N GLU A 11 -17.81 -10.27 -6.89
CA GLU A 11 -18.01 -9.73 -8.24
C GLU A 11 -18.87 -10.65 -9.11
N LYS A 12 -18.55 -11.96 -9.12
CA LYS A 12 -19.36 -12.95 -9.86
C LYS A 12 -20.81 -13.02 -9.38
N GLU A 13 -21.02 -12.98 -8.07
CA GLU A 13 -22.37 -13.02 -7.50
C GLU A 13 -23.13 -11.71 -7.78
N ALA A 14 -22.46 -10.56 -7.69
CA ALA A 14 -23.03 -9.26 -8.01
C ALA A 14 -23.44 -9.16 -9.48
N GLU A 15 -22.60 -9.65 -10.39
CA GLU A 15 -22.89 -9.72 -11.82
C GLU A 15 -24.11 -10.61 -12.09
N ARG A 16 -24.13 -11.84 -11.55
CA ARG A 16 -25.27 -12.75 -11.68
C ARG A 16 -26.58 -12.14 -11.22
N LEU A 17 -26.57 -11.46 -10.07
CA LEU A 17 -27.76 -10.82 -9.52
C LEU A 17 -28.20 -9.60 -10.33
N ARG A 18 -27.26 -8.82 -10.87
CA ARG A 18 -27.55 -7.70 -11.78
C ARG A 18 -28.18 -8.18 -13.08
N SER A 19 -27.65 -9.23 -13.71
CA SER A 19 -28.23 -9.80 -14.94
C SER A 19 -29.66 -10.29 -14.69
N ARG A 20 -29.91 -10.94 -13.54
CA ARG A 20 -31.27 -11.39 -13.16
C ARG A 20 -32.23 -10.22 -12.94
N GLU A 21 -31.79 -9.16 -12.27
CA GLU A 21 -32.58 -7.94 -12.08
C GLU A 21 -32.90 -7.27 -13.40
N GLN A 22 -31.91 -7.12 -14.29
CA GLN A 22 -32.07 -6.51 -15.60
C GLN A 22 -33.08 -7.27 -16.46
N GLY A 23 -32.97 -8.60 -16.54
CA GLY A 23 -33.93 -9.41 -17.29
C GLY A 23 -35.36 -9.31 -16.75
N LEU A 24 -35.54 -9.04 -15.46
CA LEU A 24 -36.87 -8.79 -14.89
C LEU A 24 -37.37 -7.37 -15.19
N LYS A 25 -36.50 -6.36 -15.18
CA LYS A 25 -36.84 -4.99 -15.59
C LYS A 25 -37.31 -4.93 -17.04
N GLU A 26 -36.64 -5.65 -17.93
CA GLU A 26 -37.03 -5.75 -19.34
C GLU A 26 -38.42 -6.39 -19.50
N LYS A 27 -38.72 -7.45 -18.74
CA LYS A 27 -40.07 -8.07 -18.72
C LYS A 27 -41.14 -7.13 -18.18
N ILE A 28 -40.85 -6.41 -17.09
CA ILE A 28 -41.76 -5.40 -16.52
C ILE A 28 -42.03 -4.30 -17.56
N TYR A 29 -40.99 -3.82 -18.24
CA TYR A 29 -41.14 -2.80 -19.28
C TYR A 29 -42.01 -3.29 -20.44
N ALA A 30 -41.74 -4.49 -20.96
CA ALA A 30 -42.56 -5.09 -22.01
C ALA A 30 -44.04 -5.24 -21.58
N LYS A 31 -44.29 -5.65 -20.33
CA LYS A 31 -45.64 -5.79 -19.79
C LYS A 31 -46.35 -4.44 -19.59
N LYS A 32 -45.62 -3.37 -19.26
CA LYS A 32 -46.15 -2.00 -19.23
C LYS A 32 -46.60 -1.51 -20.60
N VAL A 33 -45.81 -1.78 -21.64
CA VAL A 33 -46.18 -1.46 -23.03
C VAL A 33 -47.43 -2.23 -23.44
N GLU A 34 -47.48 -3.54 -23.18
CA GLU A 34 -48.66 -4.39 -23.46
C GLU A 34 -49.92 -3.88 -22.75
N LEU A 35 -49.81 -3.50 -21.47
CA LEU A 35 -50.92 -2.94 -20.70
C LEU A 35 -51.42 -1.63 -21.30
N THR A 36 -50.50 -0.75 -21.71
CA THR A 36 -50.83 0.54 -22.35
C THR A 36 -51.59 0.32 -23.65
N ASP A 37 -51.16 -0.63 -24.47
CA ASP A 37 -51.82 -1.00 -25.72
C ASP A 37 -53.22 -1.60 -25.48
N LEU A 38 -53.36 -2.46 -24.46
CA LEU A 38 -54.66 -3.04 -24.08
C LEU A 38 -55.63 -1.98 -23.57
N GLN A 39 -55.14 -1.02 -22.76
CA GLN A 39 -55.94 0.10 -22.26
C GLN A 39 -56.42 0.98 -23.41
N ARG A 40 -55.55 1.28 -24.40
CA ARG A 40 -55.93 2.03 -25.60
C ARG A 40 -57.00 1.30 -26.42
N ARG A 41 -56.79 0.00 -26.70
CA ARG A 41 -57.77 -0.83 -27.45
C ARG A 41 -59.12 -0.97 -26.73
N TYR A 42 -59.12 -0.90 -25.40
CA TYR A 42 -60.34 -0.85 -24.60
C TYR A 42 -61.04 0.51 -24.73
N GLN A 43 -60.31 1.62 -24.63
CA GLN A 43 -60.86 2.97 -24.85
C GLN A 43 -61.48 3.10 -26.24
N ASP A 44 -60.81 2.63 -27.29
CA ASP A 44 -61.35 2.62 -28.65
C ASP A 44 -62.65 1.79 -28.75
N ALA A 45 -62.70 0.64 -28.07
CA ALA A 45 -63.90 -0.22 -28.05
C ALA A 45 -65.10 0.43 -27.34
N VAL A 46 -64.83 1.22 -26.30
CA VAL A 46 -65.84 2.01 -25.58
C VAL A 46 -66.43 3.07 -26.49
N LEU A 47 -65.62 3.70 -27.35
CA LEU A 47 -66.07 4.70 -28.31
C LEU A 47 -66.87 4.06 -29.48
N ASP A 48 -66.45 2.89 -29.95
CA ASP A 48 -67.07 2.19 -31.09
C ASP A 48 -68.27 1.29 -30.71
N GLY A 49 -68.59 1.15 -29.41
CA GLY A 49 -69.72 0.33 -28.91
C GLY A 49 -69.55 -1.18 -29.10
N SER A 50 -68.32 -1.66 -29.28
CA SER A 50 -67.98 -3.07 -29.53
C SER A 50 -67.59 -3.83 -28.24
N ASP A 51 -67.20 -5.11 -28.34
CA ASP A 51 -66.98 -6.06 -27.23
C ASP A 51 -66.05 -5.58 -26.08
N MET A 52 -66.62 -4.81 -25.14
CA MET A 52 -65.90 -4.12 -24.05
C MET A 52 -65.48 -5.06 -22.91
N ALA A 53 -66.29 -6.08 -22.60
CA ALA A 53 -66.11 -6.90 -21.42
C ALA A 53 -64.82 -7.73 -21.48
N MET A 54 -64.56 -8.35 -22.63
CA MET A 54 -63.35 -9.16 -22.83
C MET A 54 -62.07 -8.30 -22.82
N LYS A 55 -62.10 -7.11 -23.42
CA LYS A 55 -60.95 -6.19 -23.45
C LYS A 55 -60.64 -5.63 -22.07
N LYS A 56 -61.67 -5.28 -21.28
CA LYS A 56 -61.53 -4.85 -19.88
C LYS A 56 -60.90 -5.94 -19.02
N MET A 57 -61.38 -7.17 -19.15
CA MET A 57 -60.86 -8.31 -18.40
C MET A 57 -59.37 -8.57 -18.73
N LYS A 58 -58.98 -8.49 -20.01
CA LYS A 58 -57.57 -8.65 -20.42
C LYS A 58 -56.67 -7.56 -19.85
N ALA A 59 -57.12 -6.30 -19.83
CA ALA A 59 -56.36 -5.20 -19.23
C ALA A 59 -56.19 -5.39 -17.71
N GLN A 60 -57.25 -5.79 -17.00
CA GLN A 60 -57.20 -6.06 -15.56
C GLN A 60 -56.26 -7.22 -15.20
N LEU A 61 -56.25 -8.29 -16.00
CA LEU A 61 -55.32 -9.40 -15.82
C LEU A 61 -53.86 -8.95 -16.05
N ALA A 62 -53.61 -8.17 -17.10
CA ALA A 62 -52.28 -7.64 -17.39
C ALA A 62 -51.77 -6.69 -16.30
N GLU A 63 -52.66 -5.91 -15.68
CA GLU A 63 -52.35 -5.02 -14.55
C GLU A 63 -51.99 -5.81 -13.28
N ALA A 64 -52.78 -6.85 -12.95
CA ALA A 64 -52.49 -7.73 -11.82
C ALA A 64 -51.15 -8.49 -12.01
N ASP A 65 -50.87 -8.95 -13.23
CA ASP A 65 -49.60 -9.59 -13.55
C ASP A 65 -48.42 -8.61 -13.44
N LEU A 66 -48.59 -7.37 -13.91
CA LEU A 66 -47.58 -6.32 -13.78
C LEU A 66 -47.27 -6.04 -12.31
N GLN A 67 -48.30 -5.90 -11.47
CA GLN A 67 -48.12 -5.68 -10.03
C GLN A 67 -47.33 -6.81 -9.37
N ARG A 68 -47.67 -8.07 -9.67
CA ARG A 68 -46.92 -9.24 -9.18
C ARG A 68 -45.45 -9.23 -9.62
N MET A 69 -45.17 -8.82 -10.86
CA MET A 69 -43.80 -8.70 -11.35
C MET A 69 -43.02 -7.60 -10.65
N GLU A 70 -43.65 -6.46 -10.36
CA GLU A 70 -43.04 -5.35 -9.61
C GLU A 70 -42.76 -5.74 -8.15
N GLU A 71 -43.69 -6.43 -7.50
CA GLU A 71 -43.50 -7.01 -6.16
C GLU A 71 -42.33 -8.00 -6.15
N HIS A 72 -42.30 -8.93 -7.10
CA HIS A 72 -41.18 -9.88 -7.24
C HIS A 72 -39.84 -9.18 -7.52
N HIS A 73 -39.84 -8.09 -8.30
CA HIS A 73 -38.64 -7.29 -8.53
C HIS A 73 -38.14 -6.64 -7.23
N SER A 74 -39.03 -6.07 -6.43
CA SER A 74 -38.65 -5.48 -5.13
C SER A 74 -38.03 -6.51 -4.19
N LEU A 75 -38.57 -7.74 -4.15
CA LEU A 75 -38.03 -8.86 -3.39
C LEU A 75 -36.63 -9.27 -3.87
N ILE A 76 -36.41 -9.31 -5.19
CA ILE A 76 -35.09 -9.60 -5.76
C ILE A 76 -34.07 -8.53 -5.39
N VAL A 77 -34.43 -7.25 -5.44
CA VAL A 77 -33.53 -6.15 -5.06
C VAL A 77 -33.16 -6.25 -3.58
N ALA A 78 -34.13 -6.49 -2.70
CA ALA A 78 -33.89 -6.69 -1.27
C ALA A 78 -33.00 -7.92 -1.00
N GLY A 79 -33.30 -9.05 -1.65
CA GLY A 79 -32.52 -10.28 -1.53
C GLY A 79 -31.09 -10.14 -2.05
N LYS A 80 -30.90 -9.42 -3.17
CA LYS A 80 -29.58 -9.07 -3.72
C LYS A 80 -28.77 -8.29 -2.70
N ASN A 81 -29.32 -7.22 -2.15
CA ASN A 81 -28.61 -6.36 -1.20
C ASN A 81 -28.21 -7.13 0.06
N LYS A 82 -29.12 -7.93 0.62
CA LYS A 82 -28.84 -8.77 1.79
C LYS A 82 -27.73 -9.79 1.51
N ARG A 83 -27.76 -10.42 0.34
CA ARG A 83 -26.74 -11.41 -0.07
C ARG A 83 -25.39 -10.77 -0.33
N LEU A 84 -25.33 -9.59 -0.94
CA LEU A 84 -24.05 -8.88 -1.13
C LEU A 84 -23.49 -8.40 0.20
N GLN A 85 -24.35 -7.93 1.12
CA GLN A 85 -23.94 -7.53 2.47
C GLN A 85 -23.33 -8.68 3.27
N SER A 86 -23.77 -9.93 3.06
CA SER A 86 -23.19 -11.07 3.80
C SER A 86 -21.75 -11.39 3.45
N TYR A 87 -21.22 -10.89 2.31
CA TYR A 87 -19.80 -11.02 1.97
C TYR A 87 -18.90 -9.99 2.66
N LEU A 88 -19.46 -8.87 3.15
CA LEU A 88 -18.66 -7.79 3.73
C LEU A 88 -17.86 -8.21 4.98
N PRO A 89 -18.40 -9.00 5.93
CA PRO A 89 -17.63 -9.48 7.08
C PRO A 89 -16.46 -10.36 6.66
N GLU A 90 -16.68 -11.27 5.71
CA GLU A 90 -15.64 -12.16 5.18
C GLU A 90 -14.55 -11.36 4.44
N ALA A 91 -14.95 -10.41 3.59
CA ALA A 91 -14.04 -9.54 2.86
C ALA A 91 -13.20 -8.68 3.80
N ARG A 92 -13.83 -8.12 4.85
CA ARG A 92 -13.13 -7.34 5.87
C ARG A 92 -12.10 -8.19 6.61
N SER A 93 -12.46 -9.39 7.06
CA SER A 93 -11.54 -10.27 7.76
C SER A 93 -10.36 -10.68 6.87
N ALA A 94 -10.62 -11.03 5.60
CA ALA A 94 -9.56 -11.35 4.64
C ALA A 94 -8.63 -10.14 4.37
N ALA A 95 -9.18 -8.94 4.25
CA ALA A 95 -8.40 -7.72 4.08
C ALA A 95 -7.53 -7.41 5.30
N GLU A 96 -8.09 -7.51 6.51
CA GLU A 96 -7.35 -7.28 7.76
C GLU A 96 -6.15 -8.24 7.90
N LEU A 97 -6.34 -9.52 7.55
CA LEU A 97 -5.28 -10.52 7.56
C LEU A 97 -4.16 -10.21 6.54
N GLU A 98 -4.51 -9.86 5.30
CA GLU A 98 -3.51 -9.52 4.28
C GLU A 98 -2.77 -8.22 4.59
N ILE A 99 -3.47 -7.20 5.08
CA ILE A 99 -2.85 -5.95 5.53
C ILE A 99 -1.88 -6.22 6.68
N LYS A 100 -2.25 -7.07 7.64
CA LYS A 100 -1.37 -7.44 8.75
C LYS A 100 -0.13 -8.16 8.22
N ALA A 101 -0.30 -9.18 7.39
CA ALA A 101 0.83 -9.90 6.79
C ALA A 101 1.75 -8.97 5.97
N GLY A 102 1.18 -8.02 5.24
CA GLY A 102 1.93 -7.00 4.50
C GLY A 102 2.71 -6.06 5.41
N LYS A 103 2.12 -5.63 6.54
CA LYS A 103 2.80 -4.81 7.55
C LYS A 103 3.95 -5.56 8.22
N ASP A 104 3.73 -6.82 8.59
CA ASP A 104 4.75 -7.66 9.22
C ASP A 104 5.94 -7.83 8.27
N ARG A 105 5.69 -8.18 7.00
CA ARG A 105 6.72 -8.28 5.96
C ARG A 105 7.45 -6.96 5.70
N LEU A 106 6.73 -5.84 5.70
CA LEU A 106 7.35 -4.53 5.54
C LEU A 106 8.27 -4.22 6.74
N GLY A 107 7.84 -4.56 7.96
CA GLY A 107 8.66 -4.42 9.16
C GLY A 107 9.96 -5.22 9.08
N GLU A 108 9.90 -6.48 8.63
CA GLU A 108 11.08 -7.32 8.40
C GLU A 108 12.05 -6.67 7.39
N LEU A 109 11.53 -6.21 6.24
CA LEU A 109 12.34 -5.56 5.21
C LEU A 109 12.96 -4.24 5.69
N ILE A 110 12.23 -3.45 6.50
CA ILE A 110 12.77 -2.24 7.13
C ILE A 110 13.93 -2.60 8.09
N GLY A 111 13.78 -3.68 8.86
CA GLY A 111 14.84 -4.20 9.73
C GLY A 111 16.10 -4.60 8.96
N GLU A 112 15.94 -5.34 7.86
CA GLU A 112 17.04 -5.72 6.97
C GLU A 112 17.73 -4.51 6.33
N LEU A 113 16.95 -3.54 5.84
CA LEU A 113 17.51 -2.33 5.25
C LEU A 113 18.30 -1.50 6.26
N ARG A 114 17.83 -1.40 7.51
CA ARG A 114 18.58 -0.74 8.58
C ARG A 114 19.87 -1.44 8.91
N LYS A 115 19.88 -2.78 8.92
CA LYS A 115 21.10 -3.57 9.05
C LYS A 115 22.11 -3.22 7.94
N TYR A 116 21.69 -3.27 6.67
CA TYR A 116 22.57 -2.93 5.56
C TYR A 116 23.08 -1.49 5.61
N LYS A 117 22.22 -0.53 6.00
CA LYS A 117 22.62 0.86 6.22
C LYS A 117 23.71 0.98 7.27
N ALA A 118 23.54 0.30 8.41
CA ALA A 118 24.54 0.33 9.48
C ALA A 118 25.87 -0.32 9.06
N GLU A 119 25.81 -1.46 8.36
CA GLU A 119 26.99 -2.14 7.82
C GLU A 119 27.74 -1.26 6.81
N TYR A 120 27.02 -0.65 5.87
CA TYR A 120 27.59 0.27 4.88
C TYR A 120 28.29 1.45 5.54
N LEU A 121 27.63 2.14 6.47
CA LEU A 121 28.24 3.24 7.23
C LEU A 121 29.44 2.77 8.06
N GLY A 122 29.40 1.54 8.60
CA GLY A 122 30.55 0.91 9.26
C GLY A 122 31.72 0.62 8.34
N HIS A 123 31.49 0.31 7.06
CA HIS A 123 32.55 0.22 6.05
C HIS A 123 33.16 1.59 5.76
N VAL A 124 32.32 2.63 5.59
CA VAL A 124 32.79 4.02 5.38
C VAL A 124 33.60 4.53 6.57
N LEU A 125 33.18 4.21 7.79
CA LEU A 125 33.91 4.55 9.01
C LEU A 125 35.29 3.86 9.08
N ARG A 126 35.37 2.59 8.67
CA ARG A 126 36.65 1.87 8.59
C ARG A 126 37.58 2.47 7.53
N LEU A 127 37.02 2.96 6.42
CA LEU A 127 37.80 3.73 5.45
C LEU A 127 38.39 4.96 6.15
N ASN A 128 37.59 5.78 6.85
CA ASN A 128 38.10 6.96 7.56
C ASN A 128 39.32 6.66 8.44
N ALA A 129 39.31 5.55 9.19
CA ALA A 129 40.45 5.15 10.01
C ALA A 129 41.71 4.89 9.18
N ALA A 130 41.59 4.19 8.05
CA ALA A 130 42.69 4.00 7.11
C ALA A 130 43.15 5.31 6.48
N PHE A 131 42.21 6.20 6.09
CA PHE A 131 42.52 7.53 5.57
C PHE A 131 43.36 8.34 6.56
N ARG A 132 42.93 8.42 7.82
CA ARG A 132 43.66 9.14 8.87
C ARG A 132 45.05 8.57 9.13
N SER A 133 45.21 7.25 9.07
CA SER A 133 46.53 6.62 9.24
C SER A 133 47.50 7.02 8.11
N VAL A 134 47.03 7.04 6.86
CA VAL A 134 47.83 7.47 5.71
C VAL A 134 48.17 8.96 5.82
N ASP A 135 47.20 9.80 6.18
CA ASP A 135 47.42 11.24 6.36
C ASP A 135 48.47 11.52 7.44
N GLN A 136 48.41 10.81 8.58
CA GLN A 136 49.40 10.93 9.65
C GLN A 136 50.81 10.53 9.20
N ILE A 137 50.93 9.45 8.41
CA ILE A 137 52.22 9.03 7.84
C ILE A 137 52.75 10.08 6.86
N ALA A 138 51.88 10.62 6.01
CA ALA A 138 52.25 11.66 5.04
C ALA A 138 52.70 12.96 5.73
N GLU A 139 52.01 13.37 6.81
CA GLU A 139 52.41 14.53 7.63
C GLU A 139 53.74 14.28 8.35
N ALA A 140 53.91 13.11 8.98
CA ALA A 140 55.16 12.75 9.65
C ALA A 140 56.33 12.75 8.65
N TYR A 141 56.12 12.19 7.45
CA TYR A 141 57.09 12.22 6.38
C TYR A 141 57.42 13.64 5.91
N GLY A 142 56.41 14.48 5.66
CA GLY A 142 56.60 15.88 5.28
C GLY A 142 57.43 16.65 6.32
N ASN A 143 57.15 16.43 7.61
CA ASN A 143 57.91 17.02 8.71
C ASN A 143 59.38 16.54 8.74
N MET A 144 59.64 15.26 8.47
CA MET A 144 61.00 14.73 8.36
C MET A 144 61.74 15.29 7.15
N SER A 145 61.09 15.37 6.00
CA SER A 145 61.66 15.94 4.76
C SER A 145 62.03 17.41 4.93
N ALA A 146 61.14 18.20 5.54
CA ALA A 146 61.39 19.61 5.84
C ALA A 146 62.59 19.80 6.77
N LYS A 147 62.72 18.97 7.82
CA LYS A 147 63.90 18.98 8.71
C LYS A 147 65.20 18.59 7.98
N ALA A 148 65.11 17.75 6.95
CA ALA A 148 66.24 17.36 6.12
C ALA A 148 66.56 18.39 5.00
N GLY A 149 65.85 19.52 4.94
CA GLY A 149 66.07 20.56 3.92
C GLY A 149 65.60 20.16 2.51
N LYS A 150 64.75 19.15 2.39
CA LYS A 150 64.16 18.71 1.12
C LYS A 150 62.68 19.09 1.07
N GLU A 151 62.28 19.88 0.08
CA GLU A 151 60.88 20.03 -0.29
C GLU A 151 60.46 18.86 -1.17
N GLU A 152 59.80 17.86 -0.58
CA GLU A 152 59.16 16.80 -1.36
C GLU A 152 57.69 17.10 -1.61
N ARG A 153 57.20 16.76 -2.82
CA ARG A 153 55.76 16.82 -3.14
C ARG A 153 55.01 15.82 -2.26
N LYS A 154 53.80 16.18 -1.81
CA LYS A 154 52.91 15.28 -1.06
C LYS A 154 52.81 13.93 -1.79
N LEU A 155 53.28 12.87 -1.12
CA LEU A 155 53.42 11.52 -1.68
C LEU A 155 52.10 10.85 -2.07
N VAL A 156 50.97 11.28 -1.51
CA VAL A 156 49.69 10.60 -1.71
C VAL A 156 48.58 11.62 -1.90
N HIS A 157 47.88 11.53 -3.04
CA HIS A 157 46.57 12.15 -3.24
C HIS A 157 45.50 11.09 -3.03
N MET A 158 44.64 11.34 -2.06
CA MET A 158 43.59 10.42 -1.67
C MET A 158 42.44 10.40 -2.69
N PRO A 159 41.84 9.23 -2.99
CA PRO A 159 40.71 9.16 -3.92
C PRO A 159 39.55 10.01 -3.42
N THR A 160 39.01 10.86 -4.28
CA THR A 160 37.79 11.61 -4.01
C THR A 160 36.59 10.68 -4.16
N LEU A 161 35.82 10.50 -3.09
CA LEU A 161 34.51 9.85 -3.17
C LEU A 161 33.57 10.75 -3.96
N ASN A 162 33.16 10.29 -5.15
CA ASN A 162 32.12 10.94 -5.92
C ASN A 162 30.75 10.51 -5.35
N MET A 163 30.03 11.46 -4.76
CA MET A 163 28.77 11.24 -4.04
C MET A 163 27.54 11.68 -4.84
N THR A 164 27.66 11.93 -6.15
CA THR A 164 26.52 12.37 -6.96
C THR A 164 25.41 11.31 -6.97
N SER A 165 24.27 11.68 -6.38
CA SER A 165 22.95 11.03 -6.45
C SER A 165 22.62 10.01 -5.36
N THR A 166 21.85 10.46 -4.37
CA THR A 166 20.53 9.88 -4.02
C THR A 166 19.75 10.87 -3.14
N PHE A 167 18.89 11.67 -3.76
CA PHE A 167 17.87 12.48 -3.08
C PHE A 167 16.49 11.82 -3.25
N ALA A 168 15.71 11.74 -2.18
CA ALA A 168 14.24 11.91 -2.20
C ALA A 168 13.66 11.93 -0.77
N GLY A 169 12.95 13.02 -0.44
CA GLY A 169 11.77 12.97 0.44
C GLY A 169 11.95 13.17 1.95
N LEU A 170 11.12 14.06 2.51
CA LEU A 170 10.81 14.20 3.93
C LEU A 170 9.93 13.03 4.37
N ASP A 171 10.56 11.94 4.81
CA ASP A 171 10.11 11.03 5.85
C ASP A 171 11.29 10.11 6.16
N ALA A 172 11.56 9.89 7.46
CA ALA A 172 12.76 9.22 8.01
C ALA A 172 13.44 8.24 7.02
N PRO A 173 14.50 8.67 6.30
CA PRO A 173 15.00 7.91 5.17
C PRO A 173 15.63 6.61 5.66
N ILE A 174 15.03 5.49 5.21
CA ILE A 174 15.56 4.14 5.45
C ILE A 174 16.90 3.95 4.70
N GLY A 175 17.12 4.70 3.61
CA GLY A 175 18.38 4.72 2.85
C GLY A 175 19.50 5.53 3.51
N VAL A 176 20.73 5.32 3.04
CA VAL A 176 21.91 6.08 3.47
C VAL A 176 21.88 7.46 2.83
N LEU A 177 21.99 8.51 3.65
CA LEU A 177 22.05 9.89 3.19
C LEU A 177 23.49 10.30 2.87
N GLU A 178 23.68 11.16 1.87
CA GLU A 178 25.00 11.70 1.53
C GLU A 178 25.71 12.31 2.75
N ARG A 179 24.98 13.07 3.58
CA ARG A 179 25.51 13.64 4.82
C ARG A 179 26.01 12.58 5.79
N GLU A 180 25.29 11.48 5.95
CA GLU A 180 25.72 10.37 6.84
C GLU A 180 27.02 9.74 6.34
N ILE A 181 27.20 9.66 5.03
CA ILE A 181 28.43 9.16 4.40
C ILE A 181 29.57 10.14 4.62
N LEU A 182 29.33 11.44 4.43
CA LEU A 182 30.33 12.48 4.69
C LEU A 182 30.74 12.54 6.18
N ASP A 183 29.77 12.44 7.09
CA ASP A 183 30.02 12.40 8.53
C ASP A 183 30.84 11.15 8.90
N ALA A 184 30.49 9.98 8.37
CA ALA A 184 31.25 8.75 8.59
C ALA A 184 32.66 8.82 7.98
N PHE A 185 32.78 9.37 6.77
CA PHE A 185 34.03 9.38 6.00
C PHE A 185 35.01 10.47 6.42
N ARG A 186 34.53 11.69 6.71
CA ARG A 186 35.37 12.84 7.04
C ARG A 186 35.49 13.04 8.54
N ALA A 187 34.35 13.07 9.24
CA ALA A 187 34.32 13.30 10.68
C ALA A 187 34.63 12.02 11.49
N GLY A 188 34.46 10.84 10.89
CA GLY A 188 34.62 9.57 11.60
C GLY A 188 33.47 9.35 12.60
N THR A 189 32.30 9.91 12.32
CA THR A 189 31.13 9.86 13.20
C THR A 189 29.95 9.23 12.49
N VAL A 190 29.25 8.34 13.18
CA VAL A 190 27.99 7.73 12.72
C VAL A 190 26.89 8.01 13.73
N GLN A 191 25.64 7.79 13.33
CA GLN A 191 24.50 7.95 14.22
C GLN A 191 24.58 6.98 15.41
N PRO A 192 24.03 7.35 16.58
CA PRO A 192 24.09 6.50 17.77
C PRO A 192 23.59 5.07 17.52
N TRP A 193 22.46 4.91 16.81
CA TRP A 193 21.86 3.59 16.59
C TRP A 193 22.73 2.70 15.69
N VAL A 194 23.42 3.30 14.70
CA VAL A 194 24.41 2.61 13.86
C VAL A 194 25.56 2.13 14.73
N ARG A 195 26.05 2.98 15.64
CA ARG A 195 27.13 2.62 16.56
C ARG A 195 26.72 1.46 17.49
N LEU A 196 25.51 1.52 18.06
CA LEU A 196 24.97 0.46 18.90
C LEU A 196 24.90 -0.87 18.14
N TYR A 197 24.47 -0.84 16.87
CA TYR A 197 24.44 -2.03 16.02
C TYR A 197 25.85 -2.56 15.74
N LEU A 198 26.80 -1.69 15.38
CA LEU A 198 28.18 -2.12 15.09
C LEU A 198 28.90 -2.69 16.33
N GLU A 199 28.63 -2.13 17.51
CA GLU A 199 29.27 -2.55 18.78
C GLU A 199 28.60 -3.80 19.39
N HIS A 200 27.28 -3.92 19.30
CA HIS A 200 26.50 -4.92 20.07
C HIS A 200 25.53 -5.75 19.23
N GLY A 201 25.37 -5.48 17.93
CA GLY A 201 24.41 -6.16 17.06
C GLY A 201 22.94 -5.81 17.33
N ILE A 202 22.67 -4.76 18.11
CA ILE A 202 21.31 -4.38 18.53
C ILE A 202 20.76 -3.32 17.57
N LEU A 203 19.61 -3.62 16.96
CA LEU A 203 18.81 -2.65 16.19
C LEU A 203 17.71 -2.07 17.07
N VAL A 204 17.48 -0.76 16.94
CA VAL A 204 16.44 -0.01 17.65
C VAL A 204 15.74 0.95 16.71
N ASP A 205 14.54 1.38 17.08
CA ASP A 205 13.69 2.17 16.19
C ASP A 205 13.98 3.66 16.24
N SER A 206 14.63 4.13 17.30
CA SER A 206 14.89 5.54 17.53
C SER A 206 16.24 5.82 18.21
N ASN A 207 16.75 7.04 18.03
CA ASN A 207 17.93 7.52 18.77
C ASN A 207 17.67 7.61 20.29
N GLN A 208 16.43 7.85 20.71
CA GLN A 208 16.07 7.88 22.14
C GLN A 208 16.19 6.49 22.77
N GLU A 209 15.67 5.45 22.12
CA GLU A 209 15.87 4.06 22.54
C GLU A 209 17.34 3.67 22.53
N THR A 210 18.09 4.15 21.55
CA THR A 210 19.53 3.91 21.48
C THR A 210 20.23 4.44 22.74
N GLU A 211 19.95 5.68 23.13
CA GLU A 211 20.56 6.29 24.31
C GLU A 211 20.14 5.61 25.61
N ALA A 212 18.90 5.13 25.69
CA ALA A 212 18.44 4.31 26.80
C ALA A 212 19.23 2.98 26.87
N LYS A 213 19.40 2.29 25.73
CA LYS A 213 20.18 1.05 25.64
C LYS A 213 21.65 1.26 25.97
N PHE A 214 22.28 2.35 25.51
CA PHE A 214 23.65 2.66 25.92
C PHE A 214 23.77 2.93 27.43
N ARG A 215 22.76 3.57 28.04
CA ARG A 215 22.74 3.77 29.50
C ARG A 215 22.61 2.44 30.25
N GLU A 216 21.72 1.55 29.80
CA GLU A 216 21.60 0.19 30.35
C GLU A 216 22.92 -0.59 30.25
N LEU A 217 23.56 -0.58 29.08
CA LEU A 217 24.82 -1.30 28.83
C LEU A 217 26.00 -0.71 29.62
N LYS A 218 26.01 0.60 29.89
CA LYS A 218 27.07 1.25 30.70
C LYS A 218 26.85 1.14 32.20
N GLY A 219 25.61 0.99 32.66
CA GLY A 219 25.26 0.86 34.08
C GLY A 219 25.27 -0.57 34.61
N GLY A 220 25.48 -1.56 33.75
CA GLY A 220 25.52 -3.00 34.08
C GLY A 220 26.91 -3.60 34.31
N ASN A 221 27.97 -2.77 34.37
CA ASN A 221 29.34 -3.18 34.70
C ASN A 221 29.73 -2.68 36.09
#